data_AF-A0A7J9VRN5-F1
#
_entry.id   AF-A0A7J9VRN5-F1
#
_cell.length_a   1.000
_cell.length_b   1.000
_cell.length_c   1.000
_cell.angle_alpha   90.00
_cell.angle_beta   90.00
_cell.angle_gamma   90.00
#
_symmetry.space_group_name_H-M   'P 1'
#
loop_
_entity.id
_entity.type
_entity.pdbx_description
1 polymer ?
#
loop_
_entity_poly.entity_id
_entity_poly.type
_entity_poly.pdbx_seq_one_letter_code
_entity_poly.pdbx_strand_id
1 'polypeptide(L)'
;MRPAAAGLRVPVAGTHAAQRTPVRRPQNAPSPPARRGGPLRPAPCRTTVDVWRIAWITTRTRLQTPTGQDPSTAADPWRLIHSTPEATATIGLGEGGSIAMTRPLPEPERPTGRPFVAVRELAARQAGVVTRSQALAHGMTDAMLQHRVDAGHWRRLVPGTYATFTGPSFWDARLWAAVLSCGDGAAISHCCALVHWGMRLRDHDESVIHVAIDTTRRVQARPGVRPHRLSGLAGFVHPARNPLVVRFEHAVLLHASTESEARAIGIIADACQQRMTTPDRLRSALVTFSRMRMRATLRQVLDDVATGASSYLEVGYLRLVERPHGLPTGSRQRRVVMRDMPCFRDVEYADLATVVELDGRLGHEDFGGRWSDLDRDLSSALTGATTVRLGVGQVFGDPCRTAAGVGCLLRRSGWSAVPHRCGTHCLLTLDGSLEYLATPGSRDIPNIVRADRPTACGTRGTNAGAAARHPGDVGRRS
;
A
#
# COMPACT_ATOMS: atom_id res chain seq x y z
N MET A 1 49.50 32.24 -57.92
CA MET A 1 50.81 31.53 -57.89
C MET A 1 50.62 30.14 -58.54
N ARG A 2 51.69 29.49 -59.01
CA ARG A 2 51.74 28.11 -59.56
C ARG A 2 52.53 27.20 -58.60
N PRO A 3 52.54 25.85 -58.72
CA PRO A 3 51.68 24.91 -59.48
C PRO A 3 50.70 24.22 -58.48
N ALA A 4 50.21 22.97 -58.53
CA ALA A 4 50.20 21.80 -59.44
C ALA A 4 48.84 21.04 -59.22
N ALA A 5 48.24 20.20 -60.06
CA ALA A 5 48.54 19.53 -61.34
C ALA A 5 48.83 18.00 -61.29
N ALA A 6 47.80 17.20 -61.60
CA ALA A 6 47.80 15.78 -62.06
C ALA A 6 48.32 14.67 -61.09
N GLY A 7 47.93 13.39 -61.22
CA GLY A 7 46.96 12.78 -62.16
C GLY A 7 46.77 11.26 -61.95
N LEU A 8 45.68 10.69 -62.49
CA LEU A 8 45.20 9.31 -62.30
C LEU A 8 46.23 8.20 -62.65
N ARG A 9 46.10 7.03 -61.99
CA ARG A 9 45.77 5.75 -62.67
C ARG A 9 45.36 4.62 -61.72
N VAL A 10 44.57 3.68 -62.27
CA VAL A 10 44.14 2.40 -61.66
C VAL A 10 44.73 1.26 -62.49
N PRO A 11 45.12 0.14 -61.85
CA PRO A 11 45.05 -1.18 -62.47
C PRO A 11 44.21 -2.18 -61.64
N VAL A 12 43.91 -3.35 -62.23
CA VAL A 12 42.90 -4.31 -61.74
C VAL A 12 43.50 -5.71 -61.56
N ALA A 13 43.01 -6.42 -60.54
CA ALA A 13 43.09 -7.86 -60.27
C ALA A 13 44.48 -8.49 -59.95
N GLY A 14 44.44 -9.39 -58.96
CA GLY A 14 45.53 -10.30 -58.58
C GLY A 14 45.01 -11.30 -57.54
N THR A 15 44.81 -12.56 -57.94
CA THR A 15 44.20 -13.60 -57.09
C THR A 15 45.23 -14.41 -56.32
N HIS A 16 45.03 -14.62 -55.02
CA HIS A 16 45.59 -15.76 -54.30
C HIS A 16 44.56 -16.32 -53.31
N ALA A 17 44.61 -17.63 -53.08
CA ALA A 17 43.61 -18.37 -52.31
C ALA A 17 44.28 -19.30 -51.27
N ALA A 18 43.64 -19.46 -50.11
CA ALA A 18 44.00 -20.48 -49.12
C ALA A 18 42.75 -21.11 -48.49
N GLN A 19 42.39 -22.28 -49.02
CA GLN A 19 41.93 -23.47 -48.29
C GLN A 19 40.77 -23.33 -47.27
N ARG A 20 39.59 -23.84 -47.65
CA ARG A 20 38.55 -24.31 -46.71
C ARG A 20 38.62 -25.85 -46.60
N THR A 21 38.69 -26.39 -45.39
CA THR A 21 38.59 -27.83 -45.13
C THR A 21 37.14 -28.34 -45.24
N PRO A 22 36.88 -29.49 -45.89
CA PRO A 22 35.52 -30.01 -46.04
C PRO A 22 35.10 -30.94 -44.89
N VAL A 23 33.90 -30.74 -44.34
CA VAL A 23 33.25 -31.70 -43.43
C VAL A 23 32.24 -32.53 -44.24
N ARG A 24 32.34 -33.86 -44.16
CA ARG A 24 31.48 -34.80 -44.90
C ARG A 24 30.04 -34.80 -44.37
N ARG A 25 29.06 -34.84 -45.28
CA ARG A 25 27.70 -35.34 -44.98
C ARG A 25 27.64 -36.86 -45.16
N PRO A 26 27.01 -37.60 -44.23
CA PRO A 26 26.48 -38.94 -44.52
C PRO A 26 25.26 -38.86 -45.46
N GLN A 27 24.96 -39.96 -46.15
CA GLN A 27 23.72 -40.20 -46.89
C GLN A 27 23.14 -41.57 -46.45
N ASN A 28 21.93 -41.89 -46.93
CA ASN A 28 21.06 -43.03 -46.53
C ASN A 28 20.33 -42.79 -45.19
N ALA A 29 19.03 -43.03 -45.01
CA ALA A 29 17.93 -43.40 -45.94
C ALA A 29 16.58 -43.12 -45.20
N PRO A 30 15.41 -43.68 -45.60
CA PRO A 30 14.69 -43.56 -46.87
C PRO A 30 13.39 -42.70 -46.73
N SER A 31 12.68 -42.46 -47.85
CA SER A 31 11.44 -41.65 -47.87
C SER A 31 10.14 -42.46 -47.68
N PRO A 32 9.17 -42.00 -46.87
CA PRO A 32 7.78 -42.48 -46.87
C PRO A 32 6.90 -41.73 -47.92
N PRO A 33 5.75 -42.30 -48.34
CA PRO A 33 5.02 -41.85 -49.54
C PRO A 33 3.99 -40.74 -49.31
N ALA A 34 3.72 -39.96 -50.36
CA ALA A 34 2.64 -38.98 -50.38
C ALA A 34 1.24 -39.63 -50.51
N ARG A 35 0.23 -39.05 -49.87
CA ARG A 35 -1.20 -39.31 -50.15
C ARG A 35 -1.96 -38.00 -50.31
N ARG A 36 -2.91 -38.00 -51.26
CA ARG A 36 -3.84 -36.89 -51.53
C ARG A 36 -5.03 -36.97 -50.57
N GLY A 37 -5.57 -35.82 -50.16
CA GLY A 37 -6.82 -35.73 -49.41
C GLY A 37 -7.41 -34.32 -49.51
N GLY A 38 -8.65 -34.21 -50.00
CA GLY A 38 -9.39 -32.95 -50.08
C GLY A 38 -10.06 -32.57 -48.75
N PRO A 39 -10.62 -31.34 -48.64
CA PRO A 39 -11.09 -30.80 -47.37
C PRO A 39 -12.47 -31.33 -46.94
N LEU A 40 -12.57 -31.75 -45.68
CA LEU A 40 -13.85 -31.93 -44.99
C LEU A 40 -14.22 -30.64 -44.24
N ARG A 41 -15.39 -30.08 -44.54
CA ARG A 41 -15.98 -28.95 -43.79
C ARG A 41 -16.80 -29.45 -42.59
N PRO A 42 -16.65 -28.82 -41.42
CA PRO A 42 -17.74 -28.61 -40.48
C PRO A 42 -18.42 -27.24 -40.71
N ALA A 43 -19.66 -27.09 -40.23
CA ALA A 43 -20.42 -25.84 -40.31
C ALA A 43 -20.05 -24.86 -39.17
N PRO A 44 -20.29 -23.53 -39.32
CA PRO A 44 -19.85 -22.54 -38.34
C PRO A 44 -20.78 -22.45 -37.12
N CYS A 45 -20.24 -22.68 -35.93
CA CYS A 45 -20.88 -22.24 -34.68
C CYS A 45 -20.41 -20.81 -34.34
N ARG A 46 -21.35 -19.91 -34.04
CA ARG A 46 -21.05 -18.53 -33.62
C ARG A 46 -20.94 -18.45 -32.10
N THR A 47 -19.73 -18.21 -31.58
CA THR A 47 -19.53 -17.68 -30.22
C THR A 47 -18.40 -16.66 -30.24
N THR A 48 -18.63 -15.49 -29.65
CA THR A 48 -17.63 -14.45 -29.41
C THR A 48 -16.60 -14.93 -28.39
N VAL A 49 -15.32 -14.59 -28.60
CA VAL A 49 -14.22 -14.98 -27.73
C VAL A 49 -13.83 -13.81 -26.82
N ASP A 50 -14.52 -13.68 -25.69
CA ASP A 50 -14.11 -12.77 -24.62
C ASP A 50 -13.04 -13.42 -23.73
N VAL A 51 -11.77 -13.10 -24.01
CA VAL A 51 -10.63 -13.57 -23.23
C VAL A 51 -10.40 -12.64 -22.04
N TRP A 52 -10.83 -13.04 -20.83
CA TRP A 52 -10.18 -12.67 -19.54
C TRP A 52 -10.73 -13.52 -18.37
N ARG A 53 -10.21 -14.74 -18.19
CA ARG A 53 -10.38 -15.53 -16.96
C ARG A 53 -9.13 -16.37 -16.66
N ILE A 54 -8.32 -15.91 -15.72
CA ILE A 54 -7.34 -16.73 -15.01
C ILE A 54 -7.68 -16.64 -13.53
N ALA A 55 -8.10 -17.76 -12.94
CA ALA A 55 -8.31 -17.87 -11.51
C ALA A 55 -6.98 -18.11 -10.79
N TRP A 56 -6.81 -17.53 -9.61
CA TRP A 56 -5.70 -17.85 -8.72
C TRP A 56 -6.26 -18.42 -7.41
N ILE A 57 -5.73 -19.58 -7.02
CA ILE A 57 -6.21 -20.36 -5.88
C ILE A 57 -5.46 -19.92 -4.62
N THR A 58 -6.19 -19.54 -3.58
CA THR A 58 -5.63 -19.33 -2.24
C THR A 58 -5.72 -20.63 -1.45
N THR A 59 -4.57 -21.22 -1.12
CA THR A 59 -4.50 -22.44 -0.29
C THR A 59 -4.90 -22.11 1.15
N ARG A 60 -5.99 -22.72 1.63
CA ARG A 60 -6.33 -22.73 3.06
C ARG A 60 -5.50 -23.79 3.78
N THR A 61 -4.67 -23.39 4.73
CA THR A 61 -4.11 -24.32 5.73
C THR A 61 -4.93 -24.20 7.01
N ARG A 62 -5.63 -25.28 7.40
CA ARG A 62 -6.26 -25.39 8.73
C ARG A 62 -5.21 -25.83 9.75
N LEU A 63 -5.14 -25.13 10.87
CA LEU A 63 -4.64 -25.67 12.14
C LEU A 63 -5.70 -25.37 13.20
N GLN A 64 -6.07 -26.37 13.99
CA GLN A 64 -7.09 -26.25 15.03
C GLN A 64 -6.46 -26.36 16.41
N THR A 65 -6.38 -25.21 17.11
CA THR A 65 -6.78 -24.99 18.52
C THR A 65 -6.10 -25.80 19.65
N PRO A 66 -6.00 -25.29 20.91
CA PRO A 66 -6.88 -24.26 21.49
C PRO A 66 -6.21 -23.10 22.26
N THR A 67 -7.10 -22.18 22.69
CA THR A 67 -6.90 -20.99 23.54
C THR A 67 -6.25 -19.76 22.88
N GLY A 68 -6.85 -18.58 23.12
CA GLY A 68 -6.34 -17.27 22.70
C GLY A 68 -7.04 -16.60 21.50
N GLN A 69 -8.31 -16.19 21.67
CA GLN A 69 -9.07 -15.18 20.90
C GLN A 69 -8.63 -14.87 19.44
N ASP A 70 -9.35 -15.45 18.47
CA ASP A 70 -9.25 -15.12 17.04
C ASP A 70 -9.87 -13.74 16.73
N PRO A 71 -9.11 -12.77 16.16
CA PRO A 71 -9.63 -11.43 15.87
C PRO A 71 -10.60 -11.36 14.68
N SER A 72 -10.80 -12.44 13.91
CA SER A 72 -11.65 -12.46 12.71
C SER A 72 -13.15 -12.61 12.97
N THR A 73 -13.57 -12.80 14.23
CA THR A 73 -15.00 -12.89 14.62
C THR A 73 -15.59 -11.57 15.14
N ALA A 74 -14.96 -10.43 14.84
CA ALA A 74 -15.63 -9.14 14.91
C ALA A 74 -16.86 -9.13 14.00
N ALA A 75 -18.07 -9.10 14.58
CA ALA A 75 -19.30 -9.02 13.79
C ALA A 75 -19.29 -7.75 12.94
N ASP A 76 -19.39 -7.92 11.61
CA ASP A 76 -19.46 -6.81 10.66
C ASP A 76 -20.55 -5.83 11.13
N PRO A 77 -20.21 -4.57 11.47
CA PRO A 77 -21.14 -3.63 12.07
C PRO A 77 -22.24 -3.16 11.11
N TRP A 78 -22.23 -3.61 9.86
CA TRP A 78 -23.27 -3.40 8.86
C TRP A 78 -24.15 -4.65 8.64
N ARG A 79 -23.80 -5.79 9.26
CA ARG A 79 -24.69 -6.96 9.36
C ARG A 79 -25.72 -6.76 10.46
N LEU A 80 -26.88 -6.31 10.01
CA LEU A 80 -28.20 -6.78 10.46
C LEU A 80 -28.37 -6.98 11.99
N ILE A 81 -28.86 -5.93 12.66
CA ILE A 81 -29.78 -6.16 13.78
C ILE A 81 -31.07 -6.76 13.19
N HIS A 82 -31.22 -8.07 13.27
CA HIS A 82 -32.52 -8.72 13.12
C HIS A 82 -33.29 -8.56 14.43
N SER A 83 -34.24 -7.63 14.47
CA SER A 83 -35.27 -7.58 15.51
C SER A 83 -36.63 -7.84 14.85
N THR A 84 -37.03 -9.11 14.79
CA THR A 84 -38.42 -9.48 14.55
C THR A 84 -39.26 -8.94 15.71
N PRO A 85 -40.38 -8.22 15.45
CA PRO A 85 -41.23 -7.74 16.51
C PRO A 85 -42.11 -8.88 17.06
N GLU A 86 -41.64 -9.54 18.11
CA GLU A 86 -42.57 -10.22 19.03
C GLU A 86 -43.36 -9.13 19.76
N ALA A 87 -44.62 -8.97 19.36
CA ALA A 87 -45.49 -7.92 19.85
C ALA A 87 -46.24 -8.36 21.12
N THR A 88 -45.81 -7.86 22.28
CA THR A 88 -46.63 -7.84 23.50
C THR A 88 -46.92 -6.39 23.86
N ALA A 89 -48.13 -5.94 23.52
CA ALA A 89 -48.59 -4.60 23.85
C ALA A 89 -49.17 -4.56 25.27
N THR A 90 -48.65 -3.68 26.12
CA THR A 90 -49.25 -3.32 27.41
C THR A 90 -49.64 -1.85 27.38
N ILE A 91 -50.94 -1.56 27.39
CA ILE A 91 -51.46 -0.19 27.40
C ILE A 91 -51.39 0.34 28.84
N GLY A 92 -50.56 1.35 29.06
CA GLY A 92 -50.53 2.13 30.31
C GLY A 92 -51.19 3.50 30.10
N LEU A 93 -52.38 3.69 30.66
CA LEU A 93 -52.97 5.02 30.79
C LEU A 93 -52.32 5.74 31.98
N GLY A 94 -51.89 6.98 31.77
CA GLY A 94 -51.30 7.84 32.81
C GLY A 94 -51.59 9.30 32.50
N GLU A 95 -52.23 9.99 33.45
CA GLU A 95 -52.75 11.35 33.29
C GLU A 95 -51.77 12.43 33.78
N GLY A 96 -52.02 13.68 33.37
CA GLY A 96 -51.55 14.87 34.09
C GLY A 96 -50.17 15.42 33.69
N GLY A 97 -50.16 16.52 32.92
CA GLY A 97 -48.97 17.33 32.66
C GLY A 97 -49.32 18.64 31.97
N SER A 98 -49.09 19.78 32.64
CA SER A 98 -49.54 21.10 32.16
C SER A 98 -48.70 21.61 30.97
N ILE A 99 -49.36 22.30 30.03
CA ILE A 99 -48.75 22.84 28.80
C ILE A 99 -48.38 24.31 28.99
N ALA A 100 -47.09 24.63 28.95
CA ALA A 100 -46.62 26.01 28.83
C ALA A 100 -46.65 26.49 27.36
N MET A 101 -47.38 27.56 27.09
CA MET A 101 -47.54 28.15 25.74
C MET A 101 -46.29 28.92 25.30
N THR A 102 -45.30 28.24 24.74
CA THR A 102 -44.18 28.88 24.02
C THR A 102 -44.58 29.16 22.57
N ARG A 103 -44.58 30.43 22.16
CA ARG A 103 -45.04 30.85 20.83
C ARG A 103 -44.20 30.19 19.71
N PRO A 104 -44.81 29.53 18.70
CA PRO A 104 -44.06 28.91 17.61
C PRO A 104 -43.19 29.91 16.84
N LEU A 105 -41.99 29.47 16.44
CA LEU A 105 -41.29 30.04 15.29
C LEU A 105 -42.06 29.67 14.01
N PRO A 106 -42.03 30.50 12.96
CA PRO A 106 -42.73 30.20 11.71
C PRO A 106 -42.21 28.88 11.11
N GLU A 107 -43.12 27.98 10.74
CA GLU A 107 -42.74 26.77 10.01
C GLU A 107 -42.15 27.14 8.64
N PRO A 108 -41.05 26.50 8.21
CA PRO A 108 -40.60 26.61 6.83
C PRO A 108 -41.66 26.00 5.89
N GLU A 109 -41.83 26.60 4.71
CA GLU A 109 -42.90 26.24 3.77
C GLU A 109 -42.92 24.73 3.45
N ARG A 110 -44.07 24.10 3.69
CA ARG A 110 -44.24 22.66 3.49
C ARG A 110 -44.23 22.35 1.98
N PRO A 111 -43.31 21.51 1.46
CA PRO A 111 -43.26 21.22 0.04
C PRO A 111 -44.54 20.52 -0.44
N THR A 112 -45.14 21.03 -1.51
CA THR A 112 -46.49 20.67 -1.99
C THR A 112 -46.57 19.33 -2.73
N GLY A 113 -45.45 18.64 -2.92
CA GLY A 113 -45.41 17.28 -3.47
C GLY A 113 -45.84 16.22 -2.46
N ARG A 114 -46.28 15.04 -2.93
CA ARG A 114 -46.52 13.88 -2.04
C ARG A 114 -45.20 13.53 -1.32
N PRO A 115 -45.11 13.56 0.03
CA PRO A 115 -43.86 13.43 0.78
C PRO A 115 -42.94 12.28 0.36
N PHE A 116 -43.53 11.13 0.03
CA PHE A 116 -42.81 9.93 -0.40
C PHE A 116 -42.05 10.10 -1.73
N VAL A 117 -42.48 11.00 -2.62
CA VAL A 117 -41.80 11.27 -3.90
C VAL A 117 -40.52 12.07 -3.64
N ALA A 118 -40.62 13.21 -2.95
CA ALA A 118 -39.47 14.05 -2.60
C ALA A 118 -38.39 13.28 -1.82
N VAL A 119 -38.79 12.44 -0.85
CA VAL A 119 -37.84 11.62 -0.09
C VAL A 119 -37.22 10.51 -0.94
N ARG A 120 -37.94 9.92 -1.91
CA ARG A 120 -37.35 8.95 -2.86
C ARG A 120 -36.37 9.60 -3.82
N GLU A 121 -36.65 10.80 -4.30
CA GLU A 121 -35.73 11.56 -5.16
C GLU A 121 -34.46 11.96 -4.41
N LEU A 122 -34.59 12.40 -3.16
CA LEU A 122 -33.44 12.64 -2.29
C LEU A 122 -32.65 11.34 -2.06
N ALA A 123 -33.33 10.24 -1.71
CA ALA A 123 -32.68 8.93 -1.53
C ALA A 123 -31.91 8.51 -2.79
N ALA A 124 -32.49 8.67 -3.99
CA ALA A 124 -31.82 8.34 -5.25
C ALA A 124 -30.51 9.13 -5.46
N ARG A 125 -30.47 10.41 -5.08
CA ARG A 125 -29.24 11.24 -5.08
C ARG A 125 -28.24 10.85 -4.00
N GLN A 126 -28.65 10.03 -3.02
CA GLN A 126 -27.88 9.62 -1.84
C GLN A 126 -27.71 8.08 -1.75
N ALA A 127 -27.54 7.40 -2.90
CA ALA A 127 -27.38 5.93 -3.02
C ALA A 127 -28.46 5.11 -2.27
N GLY A 128 -29.69 5.60 -2.27
CA GLY A 128 -30.83 4.99 -1.59
C GLY A 128 -30.90 5.26 -0.09
N VAL A 129 -30.17 6.24 0.45
CA VAL A 129 -30.11 6.53 1.91
C VAL A 129 -30.68 7.90 2.24
N VAL A 130 -31.40 8.01 3.37
CA VAL A 130 -31.88 9.28 3.94
C VAL A 130 -31.70 9.33 5.45
N THR A 131 -31.59 10.53 6.04
CA THR A 131 -31.68 10.71 7.50
C THR A 131 -33.13 10.84 7.98
N ARG A 132 -33.36 10.68 9.29
CA ARG A 132 -34.61 11.09 9.94
C ARG A 132 -34.94 12.56 9.64
N SER A 133 -33.98 13.48 9.85
CA SER A 133 -34.21 14.92 9.64
C SER A 133 -34.58 15.26 8.20
N GLN A 134 -33.94 14.64 7.22
CA GLN A 134 -34.26 14.80 5.79
C GLN A 134 -35.67 14.31 5.44
N ALA A 135 -36.09 13.17 5.97
CA ALA A 135 -37.43 12.64 5.73
C ALA A 135 -38.53 13.51 6.39
N LEU A 136 -38.30 14.00 7.61
CA LEU A 136 -39.21 14.92 8.29
C LEU A 136 -39.30 16.27 7.55
N ALA A 137 -38.17 16.83 7.09
CA ALA A 137 -38.10 18.07 6.31
C ALA A 137 -38.75 17.97 4.90
N HIS A 138 -39.16 16.77 4.49
CA HIS A 138 -39.92 16.53 3.27
C HIS A 138 -41.34 15.98 3.56
N GLY A 139 -41.85 16.20 4.78
CA GLY A 139 -43.25 15.95 5.13
C GLY A 139 -43.60 14.51 5.50
N MET A 140 -42.62 13.63 5.76
CA MET A 140 -42.90 12.36 6.44
C MET A 140 -43.01 12.58 7.95
N THR A 141 -43.78 11.73 8.64
CA THR A 141 -43.80 11.68 10.11
C THR A 141 -42.96 10.53 10.65
N ASP A 142 -42.66 10.53 11.95
CA ASP A 142 -42.00 9.39 12.60
C ASP A 142 -42.80 8.09 12.49
N ALA A 143 -44.14 8.16 12.56
CA ALA A 143 -44.99 6.99 12.31
C ALA A 143 -44.84 6.46 10.87
N MET A 144 -44.73 7.36 9.87
CA MET A 144 -44.50 6.99 8.47
C MET A 144 -43.08 6.44 8.21
N LEU A 145 -42.10 6.79 9.02
CA LEU A 145 -40.75 6.21 9.02
C LEU A 145 -40.77 4.82 9.68
N GLN A 146 -41.32 4.73 10.88
CA GLN A 146 -41.35 3.51 11.69
C GLN A 146 -42.13 2.39 10.98
N HIS A 147 -43.34 2.68 10.50
CA HIS A 147 -44.14 1.74 9.71
C HIS A 147 -43.40 1.19 8.48
N ARG A 148 -42.54 1.98 7.81
CA ARG A 148 -41.73 1.49 6.67
C ARG A 148 -40.57 0.59 7.08
N VAL A 149 -40.06 0.74 8.30
CA VAL A 149 -39.05 -0.16 8.88
C VAL A 149 -39.70 -1.46 9.34
N ASP A 150 -40.86 -1.38 10.00
CA ASP A 150 -41.60 -2.55 10.50
C ASP A 150 -42.18 -3.40 9.36
N ALA A 151 -42.65 -2.77 8.29
CA ALA A 151 -43.04 -3.44 7.04
C ALA A 151 -41.83 -3.93 6.20
N GLY A 152 -40.59 -3.80 6.71
CA GLY A 152 -39.36 -4.26 6.07
C GLY A 152 -38.94 -3.52 4.79
N HIS A 153 -39.75 -2.58 4.28
CA HIS A 153 -39.47 -1.81 3.07
C HIS A 153 -38.23 -0.93 3.18
N TRP A 154 -37.98 -0.38 4.37
CA TRP A 154 -36.82 0.45 4.70
C TRP A 154 -35.97 -0.23 5.78
N ARG A 155 -34.66 0.00 5.76
CA ARG A 155 -33.72 -0.60 6.74
C ARG A 155 -32.91 0.47 7.44
N ARG A 156 -32.84 0.44 8.77
CA ARG A 156 -31.89 1.26 9.54
C ARG A 156 -30.46 0.79 9.21
N LEU A 157 -29.55 1.72 8.90
CA LEU A 157 -28.14 1.40 8.60
C LEU A 157 -27.23 1.75 9.79
N VAL A 158 -27.19 3.03 10.17
CA VAL A 158 -26.59 3.51 11.42
C VAL A 158 -27.60 4.46 12.10
N PRO A 159 -27.47 4.81 13.39
CA PRO A 159 -28.54 5.50 14.12
C PRO A 159 -29.05 6.79 13.46
N GLY A 160 -30.32 6.80 13.06
CA GLY A 160 -30.96 7.92 12.37
C GLY A 160 -30.75 8.00 10.86
N THR A 161 -30.13 6.99 10.23
CA THR A 161 -30.06 6.83 8.77
C THR A 161 -30.77 5.55 8.30
N TYR A 162 -31.44 5.65 7.15
CA TYR A 162 -32.32 4.61 6.61
C TYR A 162 -32.01 4.39 5.13
N ALA A 163 -31.79 3.13 4.74
CA ALA A 163 -31.89 2.69 3.36
C ALA A 163 -33.36 2.61 2.96
N THR A 164 -33.73 3.19 1.82
CA THR A 164 -35.10 3.19 1.28
C THR A 164 -35.36 2.01 0.33
N PHE A 165 -34.60 0.92 0.48
CA PHE A 165 -34.60 -0.25 -0.40
C PHE A 165 -34.35 -1.55 0.38
N THR A 166 -34.79 -2.66 -0.21
CA THR A 166 -34.58 -4.02 0.28
C THR A 166 -33.43 -4.69 -0.48
N GLY A 167 -32.63 -5.51 0.22
CA GLY A 167 -31.43 -6.16 -0.32
C GLY A 167 -30.15 -5.85 0.47
N PRO A 168 -28.97 -6.33 0.00
CA PRO A 168 -27.67 -5.99 0.58
C PRO A 168 -27.37 -4.49 0.49
N SER A 169 -26.75 -3.92 1.52
CA SER A 169 -26.30 -2.52 1.48
C SER A 169 -25.01 -2.41 0.66
N PHE A 170 -25.13 -1.88 -0.56
CA PHE A 170 -23.98 -1.56 -1.42
C PHE A 170 -22.98 -0.61 -0.74
N TRP A 171 -21.72 -0.65 -1.18
CA TRP A 171 -20.64 0.19 -0.67
C TRP A 171 -21.01 1.68 -0.59
N ASP A 172 -21.58 2.24 -1.65
CA ASP A 172 -21.99 3.65 -1.68
C ASP A 172 -23.11 3.99 -0.68
N ALA A 173 -24.03 3.06 -0.40
CA ALA A 173 -25.04 3.25 0.65
C ALA A 173 -24.40 3.26 2.04
N ARG A 174 -23.35 2.47 2.27
CA ARG A 174 -22.58 2.47 3.54
C ARG A 174 -21.77 3.77 3.70
N LEU A 175 -21.13 4.24 2.62
CA LEU A 175 -20.48 5.55 2.55
C LEU A 175 -21.46 6.70 2.86
N TRP A 176 -22.61 6.73 2.19
CA TRP A 176 -23.65 7.75 2.39
C TRP A 176 -24.20 7.73 3.82
N ALA A 177 -24.54 6.55 4.34
CA ALA A 177 -25.01 6.40 5.71
C ALA A 177 -23.98 6.88 6.74
N ALA A 178 -22.69 6.59 6.53
CA ALA A 178 -21.62 7.05 7.40
C ALA A 178 -21.50 8.59 7.39
N VAL A 179 -21.39 9.21 6.20
CA VAL A 179 -21.28 10.67 6.05
C VAL A 179 -22.49 11.38 6.64
N LEU A 180 -23.71 10.97 6.28
CA LEU A 180 -24.96 11.54 6.81
C LEU A 180 -25.08 11.35 8.33
N SER A 181 -24.57 10.25 8.89
CA SER A 181 -24.56 10.03 10.34
C SER A 181 -23.59 10.95 11.11
N CYS A 182 -22.57 11.47 10.42
CA CYS A 182 -21.70 12.53 10.92
C CYS A 182 -22.28 13.93 10.66
N GLY A 183 -23.32 14.07 9.83
CA GLY A 183 -24.01 15.32 9.52
C GLY A 183 -23.17 16.31 8.71
N ASP A 184 -23.80 17.43 8.35
CA ASP A 184 -23.36 18.35 7.29
C ASP A 184 -21.89 18.80 7.37
N GLY A 185 -21.24 18.88 6.21
CA GLY A 185 -19.81 19.16 6.08
C GLY A 185 -18.87 17.99 6.41
N ALA A 186 -19.39 16.84 6.87
CA ALA A 186 -18.60 15.60 6.93
C ALA A 186 -18.27 15.07 5.53
N ALA A 187 -17.13 14.38 5.38
CA ALA A 187 -16.65 13.88 4.08
C ALA A 187 -16.00 12.50 4.19
N ILE A 188 -16.09 11.67 3.14
CA ILE A 188 -15.35 10.39 3.07
C ILE A 188 -13.84 10.69 3.13
N SER A 189 -13.07 9.88 3.87
CA SER A 189 -11.65 10.13 4.12
C SER A 189 -10.80 8.84 4.15
N HIS A 190 -9.47 8.99 4.23
CA HIS A 190 -8.48 7.90 4.34
C HIS A 190 -8.69 6.80 3.27
N CYS A 191 -8.48 5.52 3.61
CA CYS A 191 -8.68 4.35 2.73
C CYS A 191 -10.03 4.37 1.99
N CYS A 192 -11.13 4.69 2.67
CA CYS A 192 -12.46 4.74 2.05
C CYS A 192 -12.56 5.81 0.95
N ALA A 193 -11.87 6.95 1.11
CA ALA A 193 -11.78 7.96 0.05
C ALA A 193 -10.93 7.46 -1.12
N LEU A 194 -9.80 6.79 -0.86
CA LEU A 194 -8.95 6.22 -1.92
C LEU A 194 -9.71 5.22 -2.78
N VAL A 195 -10.47 4.31 -2.16
CA VAL A 195 -11.32 3.34 -2.85
C VAL A 195 -12.46 4.02 -3.60
N HIS A 196 -13.10 5.05 -3.03
CA HIS A 196 -14.11 5.85 -3.73
C HIS A 196 -13.53 6.68 -4.91
N TRP A 197 -12.24 7.02 -4.88
CA TRP A 197 -11.50 7.58 -6.02
C TRP A 197 -11.07 6.51 -7.05
N GLY A 198 -11.31 5.22 -6.80
CA GLY A 198 -10.97 4.11 -7.69
C GLY A 198 -9.61 3.46 -7.44
N MET A 199 -8.91 3.81 -6.36
CA MET A 199 -7.62 3.22 -6.01
C MET A 199 -7.79 1.78 -5.53
N ARG A 200 -7.02 0.88 -6.14
CA ARG A 200 -6.97 -0.53 -5.73
C ARG A 200 -6.05 -0.65 -4.51
N LEU A 201 -6.64 -0.83 -3.34
CA LEU A 201 -5.95 -1.19 -2.10
C LEU A 201 -5.97 -2.71 -1.92
N ARG A 202 -4.88 -3.27 -1.39
CA ARG A 202 -4.69 -4.72 -1.22
C ARG A 202 -5.35 -5.23 0.08
N ASP A 203 -5.25 -4.44 1.14
CA ASP A 203 -5.72 -4.79 2.50
C ASP A 203 -6.80 -3.81 2.99
N HIS A 204 -7.83 -3.53 2.19
CA HIS A 204 -8.91 -2.66 2.65
C HIS A 204 -9.87 -3.41 3.60
N ASP A 205 -9.85 -3.04 4.88
CA ASP A 205 -10.95 -3.34 5.79
C ASP A 205 -12.20 -2.54 5.37
N GLU A 206 -13.09 -3.19 4.62
CA GLU A 206 -14.38 -2.63 4.24
C GLU A 206 -15.35 -2.46 5.41
N SER A 207 -15.11 -3.04 6.60
CA SER A 207 -16.08 -3.02 7.71
C SER A 207 -16.22 -1.64 8.36
N VAL A 208 -15.16 -0.83 8.35
CA VAL A 208 -15.10 0.51 8.97
C VAL A 208 -15.04 1.62 7.93
N ILE A 209 -16.07 2.47 7.88
CA ILE A 209 -16.08 3.66 7.03
C ILE A 209 -15.35 4.82 7.72
N HIS A 210 -14.27 5.29 7.11
CA HIS A 210 -13.49 6.44 7.55
C HIS A 210 -14.11 7.76 7.04
N VAL A 211 -14.52 8.63 7.97
CA VAL A 211 -15.16 9.92 7.68
C VAL A 211 -14.33 11.04 8.32
N ALA A 212 -14.05 12.11 7.60
CA ALA A 212 -13.49 13.34 8.15
C ALA A 212 -14.63 14.28 8.60
N ILE A 213 -14.44 14.92 9.75
CA ILE A 213 -15.27 16.01 10.28
C ILE A 213 -14.38 17.19 10.66
N ASP A 214 -14.90 18.41 10.62
CA ASP A 214 -14.12 19.56 11.08
C ASP A 214 -13.90 19.51 12.61
N THR A 215 -12.73 19.97 13.08
CA THR A 215 -12.40 20.09 14.51
C THR A 215 -13.41 20.85 15.36
N THR A 216 -14.15 21.79 14.78
CA THR A 216 -15.26 22.53 15.43
C THR A 216 -16.44 21.64 15.81
N ARG A 217 -16.61 20.48 15.16
CA ARG A 217 -17.74 19.58 15.37
C ARG A 217 -17.39 18.42 16.31
N ARG A 218 -18.35 18.06 17.17
CA ARG A 218 -18.30 16.85 18.01
C ARG A 218 -19.33 15.86 17.51
N VAL A 219 -18.87 14.71 17.03
CA VAL A 219 -19.70 13.57 16.62
C VAL A 219 -19.27 12.37 17.46
N GLN A 220 -20.23 11.64 18.01
CA GLN A 220 -19.96 10.38 18.71
C GLN A 220 -19.53 9.30 17.69
N ALA A 221 -18.50 8.52 18.03
CA ALA A 221 -18.14 7.35 17.25
C ALA A 221 -19.27 6.31 17.28
N ARG A 222 -19.38 5.51 16.21
CA ARG A 222 -20.47 4.54 16.02
C ARG A 222 -19.89 3.22 15.48
N PRO A 223 -20.53 2.07 15.71
CA PRO A 223 -20.18 0.83 15.02
C PRO A 223 -20.09 1.07 13.51
N GLY A 224 -19.01 0.63 12.88
CA GLY A 224 -18.79 0.77 11.44
C GLY A 224 -18.46 2.18 10.92
N VAL A 225 -18.41 3.22 11.77
CA VAL A 225 -18.11 4.60 11.35
C VAL A 225 -17.04 5.23 12.24
N ARG A 226 -15.88 5.54 11.64
CA ARG A 226 -14.72 6.13 12.32
C ARG A 226 -14.56 7.60 11.94
N PRO A 227 -15.03 8.55 12.78
CA PRO A 227 -14.84 9.98 12.55
C PRO A 227 -13.40 10.41 12.90
N HIS A 228 -12.76 11.14 11.98
CA HIS A 228 -11.45 11.76 12.12
C HIS A 228 -11.60 13.28 12.11
N ARG A 229 -10.99 13.97 13.07
CA ARG A 229 -11.07 15.44 13.16
C ARG A 229 -9.93 16.09 12.37
N LEU A 230 -10.28 16.93 11.41
CA LEU A 230 -9.36 17.73 10.60
C LEU A 230 -9.70 19.22 10.76
N SER A 231 -8.71 20.09 10.89
CA SER A 231 -8.93 21.54 11.04
C SER A 231 -9.01 22.21 9.66
N GLY A 232 -10.09 22.93 9.39
CA GLY A 232 -10.31 23.58 8.09
C GLY A 232 -10.76 22.61 7.01
N LEU A 233 -11.59 21.61 7.36
CA LEU A 233 -11.94 20.48 6.48
C LEU A 233 -12.39 20.91 5.06
N ALA A 234 -13.10 22.03 4.93
CA ALA A 234 -13.58 22.56 3.65
C ALA A 234 -12.46 22.74 2.59
N GLY A 235 -11.24 23.11 3.00
CA GLY A 235 -10.10 23.25 2.08
C GLY A 235 -9.57 21.93 1.51
N PHE A 236 -9.84 20.81 2.20
CA PHE A 236 -9.37 19.47 1.84
C PHE A 236 -10.39 18.66 1.02
N VAL A 237 -11.63 19.14 0.90
CA VAL A 237 -12.72 18.45 0.20
C VAL A 237 -12.73 18.79 -1.29
N HIS A 238 -13.22 17.87 -2.11
CA HIS A 238 -13.44 18.09 -3.53
C HIS A 238 -14.78 18.82 -3.78
N PRO A 239 -14.80 19.99 -4.45
CA PRO A 239 -15.95 20.90 -4.43
C PRO A 239 -17.20 20.39 -5.16
N ALA A 240 -17.04 19.47 -6.11
CA ALA A 240 -18.12 18.96 -6.97
C ALA A 240 -18.39 17.43 -6.81
N ARG A 241 -17.98 16.83 -5.69
CA ARG A 241 -18.28 15.42 -5.40
C ARG A 241 -19.41 15.32 -4.38
N ASN A 242 -20.35 14.40 -4.62
CA ASN A 242 -21.47 14.10 -3.74
C ASN A 242 -21.52 12.57 -3.51
N PRO A 243 -21.36 12.05 -2.27
CA PRO A 243 -21.18 12.81 -1.04
C PRO A 243 -19.82 13.52 -1.03
N LEU A 244 -19.62 14.44 -0.08
CA LEU A 244 -18.33 15.10 0.09
C LEU A 244 -17.22 14.07 0.31
N VAL A 245 -16.08 14.25 -0.35
CA VAL A 245 -14.90 13.38 -0.23
C VAL A 245 -13.64 14.23 -0.18
N VAL A 246 -12.69 13.83 0.66
CA VAL A 246 -11.36 14.44 0.71
C VAL A 246 -10.64 14.22 -0.62
N ARG A 247 -9.96 15.25 -1.12
CA ARG A 247 -9.16 15.21 -2.36
C ARG A 247 -8.13 14.08 -2.30
N PHE A 248 -7.85 13.46 -3.45
CA PHE A 248 -7.08 12.22 -3.51
C PHE A 248 -5.72 12.29 -2.80
N GLU A 249 -4.92 13.31 -3.10
CA GLU A 249 -3.59 13.50 -2.50
C GLU A 249 -3.65 13.70 -0.98
N HIS A 250 -4.64 14.44 -0.49
CA HIS A 250 -4.88 14.63 0.94
C HIS A 250 -5.36 13.34 1.61
N ALA A 251 -6.17 12.53 0.92
CA ALA A 251 -6.60 11.22 1.40
C ALA A 251 -5.45 10.19 1.46
N VAL A 252 -4.53 10.20 0.49
CA VAL A 252 -3.31 9.36 0.48
C VAL A 252 -2.48 9.69 1.71
N LEU A 253 -2.19 10.98 1.96
CA LEU A 253 -1.38 11.42 3.10
C LEU A 253 -2.06 11.15 4.44
N LEU A 254 -3.36 11.38 4.56
CA LEU A 254 -4.11 11.05 5.77
C LEU A 254 -4.04 9.55 6.08
N HIS A 255 -4.28 8.68 5.08
CA HIS A 255 -4.17 7.23 5.29
C HIS A 255 -2.74 6.79 5.58
N ALA A 256 -1.74 7.22 4.80
CA ALA A 256 -0.34 6.90 5.06
C ALA A 256 0.11 7.39 6.46
N SER A 257 -0.45 8.49 6.97
CA SER A 257 -0.21 8.97 8.33
C SER A 257 -0.87 8.14 9.45
N THR A 258 -1.78 7.21 9.14
CA THR A 258 -2.35 6.28 10.14
C THR A 258 -1.53 5.01 10.32
N GLU A 259 -0.71 4.62 9.34
CA GLU A 259 -0.05 3.32 9.32
C GLU A 259 1.35 3.30 9.98
N SER A 260 2.08 2.20 9.78
CA SER A 260 3.53 2.10 9.93
C SER A 260 4.26 2.65 8.70
N GLU A 261 5.55 2.97 8.79
CA GLU A 261 6.34 3.49 7.66
C GLU A 261 6.35 2.52 6.45
N ALA A 262 6.50 1.22 6.68
CA ALA A 262 6.47 0.22 5.60
C ALA A 262 5.14 0.22 4.82
N ARG A 263 4.01 0.37 5.50
CA ARG A 263 2.69 0.50 4.86
C ARG A 263 2.48 1.88 4.23
N ALA A 264 3.02 2.95 4.83
CA ALA A 264 2.99 4.30 4.26
C ALA A 264 3.75 4.38 2.92
N ILE A 265 4.91 3.72 2.82
CA ILE A 265 5.66 3.54 1.56
C ILE A 265 4.77 2.83 0.52
N GLY A 266 4.21 1.67 0.87
CA GLY A 266 3.32 0.92 -0.03
C GLY A 266 2.13 1.73 -0.53
N ILE A 267 1.44 2.48 0.35
CA ILE A 267 0.29 3.32 -0.03
C ILE A 267 0.69 4.45 -1.00
N ILE A 268 1.81 5.12 -0.74
CA ILE A 268 2.30 6.22 -1.58
C ILE A 268 2.80 5.68 -2.93
N ALA A 269 3.50 4.55 -2.93
CA ALA A 269 3.96 3.88 -4.14
C ALA A 269 2.80 3.35 -4.99
N ASP A 270 1.83 2.63 -4.40
CA ASP A 270 0.63 2.13 -5.11
C ASP A 270 -0.14 3.29 -5.76
N ALA A 271 -0.26 4.45 -5.10
CA ALA A 271 -0.96 5.62 -5.65
C ALA A 271 -0.23 6.24 -6.86
N CYS A 272 1.11 6.20 -6.87
CA CYS A 272 1.93 6.67 -8.00
C CYS A 272 2.00 5.65 -9.14
N GLN A 273 2.16 4.36 -8.83
CA GLN A 273 2.18 3.26 -9.81
C GLN A 273 0.84 3.12 -10.54
N GLN A 274 -0.29 3.30 -9.84
CA GLN A 274 -1.63 3.36 -10.44
C GLN A 274 -1.90 4.67 -11.21
N ARG A 275 -0.91 5.57 -11.32
CA ARG A 275 -0.94 6.85 -12.05
C ARG A 275 -2.02 7.83 -11.57
N MET A 276 -2.49 7.69 -10.32
CA MET A 276 -3.52 8.54 -9.74
C MET A 276 -2.96 9.85 -9.17
N THR A 277 -1.66 9.88 -8.87
CA THR A 277 -0.93 11.08 -8.41
C THR A 277 0.57 10.98 -8.72
N THR A 278 1.35 11.98 -8.32
CA THR A 278 2.82 11.99 -8.36
C THR A 278 3.39 12.38 -6.98
N PRO A 279 4.66 12.04 -6.68
CA PRO A 279 5.31 12.45 -5.43
C PRO A 279 5.28 13.97 -5.20
N ASP A 280 5.37 14.79 -6.25
CA ASP A 280 5.32 16.25 -6.12
C ASP A 280 3.92 16.79 -5.85
N ARG A 281 2.87 16.19 -6.41
CA ARG A 281 1.48 16.52 -6.04
C ARG A 281 1.18 16.16 -4.59
N LEU A 282 1.70 15.03 -4.12
CA LEU A 282 1.66 14.65 -2.71
C LEU A 282 2.51 15.60 -1.83
N ARG A 283 3.69 16.02 -2.28
CA ARG A 283 4.53 17.03 -1.60
C ARG A 283 3.80 18.36 -1.45
N SER A 284 3.14 18.84 -2.52
CA SER A 284 2.30 20.04 -2.49
C SER A 284 1.11 19.90 -1.53
N ALA A 285 0.41 18.76 -1.55
CA ALA A 285 -0.67 18.49 -0.60
C ALA A 285 -0.16 18.43 0.86
N LEU A 286 1.03 17.86 1.10
CA LEU A 286 1.64 17.78 2.42
C LEU A 286 1.91 19.17 3.01
N VAL A 287 2.33 20.15 2.19
CA VAL A 287 2.54 21.54 2.63
C VAL A 287 1.25 22.13 3.22
N THR A 288 0.08 21.85 2.66
CA THR A 288 -1.21 22.42 3.11
C THR A 288 -1.69 21.97 4.49
N PHE A 289 -1.16 20.87 5.05
CA PHE A 289 -1.49 20.46 6.42
C PHE A 289 -0.68 21.25 7.46
N SER A 290 -1.37 22.02 8.31
CA SER A 290 -0.76 22.77 9.42
C SER A 290 -0.13 21.87 10.49
N ARG A 291 -0.71 20.68 10.73
CA ARG A 291 -0.17 19.61 11.59
C ARG A 291 -0.51 18.25 10.98
N MET A 292 0.42 17.30 11.01
CA MET A 292 0.23 15.92 10.49
C MET A 292 1.14 14.93 11.23
N ARG A 293 0.62 13.75 11.60
CA ARG A 293 1.44 12.65 12.13
C ARG A 293 2.45 12.20 11.08
N MET A 294 3.66 11.83 11.49
CA MET A 294 4.72 11.33 10.60
C MET A 294 5.15 12.31 9.49
N ARG A 295 4.89 13.62 9.59
CA ARG A 295 5.22 14.61 8.54
C ARG A 295 6.67 14.52 8.03
N ALA A 296 7.65 14.30 8.91
CA ALA A 296 9.05 14.14 8.54
C ALA A 296 9.29 12.83 7.77
N THR A 297 8.79 11.71 8.29
CA THR A 297 8.84 10.39 7.66
C THR A 297 8.15 10.37 6.29
N LEU A 298 6.95 10.94 6.19
CA LEU A 298 6.20 11.04 4.93
C LEU A 298 6.94 11.89 3.90
N ARG A 299 7.65 12.96 4.32
CA ARG A 299 8.54 13.70 3.41
C ARG A 299 9.67 12.81 2.89
N GLN A 300 10.36 12.08 3.78
CA GLN A 300 11.45 11.17 3.38
C GLN A 300 10.94 10.07 2.43
N VAL A 301 9.78 9.47 2.72
CA VAL A 301 9.13 8.49 1.83
C VAL A 301 8.79 9.10 0.46
N LEU A 302 8.32 10.35 0.40
CA LEU A 302 8.12 11.05 -0.88
C LEU A 302 9.43 11.35 -1.61
N ASP A 303 10.52 11.64 -0.90
CA ASP A 303 11.86 11.83 -1.47
C ASP A 303 12.42 10.50 -2.05
N ASP A 304 12.11 9.35 -1.44
CA ASP A 304 12.54 8.03 -1.92
C ASP A 304 11.68 7.49 -3.06
N VAL A 305 10.36 7.61 -2.97
CA VAL A 305 9.44 7.23 -4.06
C VAL A 305 9.63 8.11 -5.30
N ALA A 306 10.06 9.37 -5.13
CA ALA A 306 10.50 10.22 -6.25
C ALA A 306 11.76 9.68 -6.96
N THR A 307 12.62 8.92 -6.27
CA THR A 307 13.73 8.17 -6.89
C THR A 307 13.33 6.76 -7.36
N GLY A 308 12.04 6.41 -7.32
CA GLY A 308 11.50 5.15 -7.83
C GLY A 308 11.51 3.98 -6.84
N ALA A 309 11.97 4.16 -5.59
CA ALA A 309 11.93 3.10 -4.59
C ALA A 309 10.49 2.89 -4.09
N SER A 310 9.92 1.71 -4.36
CA SER A 310 8.47 1.47 -4.26
C SER A 310 8.03 0.55 -3.10
N SER A 311 8.90 -0.32 -2.61
CA SER A 311 8.69 -1.15 -1.41
C SER A 311 9.54 -0.72 -0.23
N TYR A 312 9.20 -1.22 0.96
CA TYR A 312 10.03 -1.04 2.16
C TYR A 312 11.45 -1.58 1.98
N LEU A 313 11.65 -2.66 1.21
CA LEU A 313 12.97 -3.24 0.96
C LEU A 313 13.80 -2.40 -0.04
N GLU A 314 13.17 -1.82 -1.07
CA GLU A 314 13.81 -0.83 -1.95
C GLU A 314 14.23 0.44 -1.22
N VAL A 315 13.36 0.95 -0.34
CA VAL A 315 13.66 2.11 0.52
C VAL A 315 14.78 1.77 1.51
N GLY A 316 14.76 0.56 2.10
CA GLY A 316 15.85 0.05 2.94
C GLY A 316 17.18 -0.01 2.18
N TYR A 317 17.20 -0.62 0.99
CA TYR A 317 18.40 -0.72 0.16
C TYR A 317 18.94 0.66 -0.22
N LEU A 318 18.07 1.57 -0.66
CA LEU A 318 18.40 2.95 -1.00
C LEU A 318 18.99 3.73 0.20
N ARG A 319 18.38 3.62 1.39
CA ARG A 319 18.74 4.38 2.60
C ARG A 319 19.88 3.78 3.41
N LEU A 320 20.10 2.46 3.35
CA LEU A 320 21.06 1.74 4.20
C LEU A 320 22.25 1.18 3.41
N VAL A 321 22.06 0.80 2.14
CA VAL A 321 23.10 0.16 1.32
C VAL A 321 23.66 1.15 0.29
N GLU A 322 22.84 1.68 -0.62
CA GLU A 322 23.30 2.47 -1.77
C GLU A 322 23.86 3.83 -1.37
N ARG A 323 23.02 4.71 -0.82
CA ARG A 323 23.41 6.09 -0.48
C ARG A 323 24.52 6.19 0.59
N PRO A 324 24.47 5.47 1.72
CA PRO A 324 25.45 5.69 2.81
C PRO A 324 26.87 5.23 2.48
N HIS A 325 27.01 4.32 1.52
CA HIS A 325 28.30 3.78 1.10
C HIS A 325 28.76 4.36 -0.25
N GLY A 326 28.06 5.36 -0.80
CA GLY A 326 28.41 6.00 -2.07
C GLY A 326 28.46 5.05 -3.26
N LEU A 327 27.61 4.02 -3.28
CA LEU A 327 27.42 3.22 -4.50
C LEU A 327 26.82 4.11 -5.61
N PRO A 328 26.98 3.76 -6.89
CA PRO A 328 26.32 4.49 -7.98
C PRO A 328 24.80 4.54 -7.79
N THR A 329 24.14 5.55 -8.36
CA THR A 329 22.67 5.61 -8.34
C THR A 329 22.09 4.61 -9.32
N GLY A 330 21.52 3.51 -8.83
CA GLY A 330 20.84 2.53 -9.68
C GLY A 330 19.52 3.05 -10.23
N SER A 331 19.22 2.74 -11.49
CA SER A 331 17.90 3.03 -12.09
C SER A 331 16.84 2.09 -11.50
N ARG A 332 15.70 2.63 -11.08
CA ARG A 332 14.72 1.91 -10.24
C ARG A 332 13.40 1.62 -10.94
N GLN A 333 12.80 0.47 -10.60
CA GLN A 333 11.56 -0.02 -11.20
C GLN A 333 11.59 0.07 -12.73
N ARG A 334 12.73 -0.29 -13.33
CA ARG A 334 12.93 -0.14 -14.77
C ARG A 334 12.15 -1.24 -15.48
N ARG A 335 11.11 -0.82 -16.22
CA ARG A 335 10.37 -1.73 -17.09
C ARG A 335 11.26 -2.21 -18.22
N VAL A 336 11.39 -3.53 -18.34
CA VAL A 336 12.01 -4.22 -19.48
C VAL A 336 11.00 -5.20 -20.08
N VAL A 337 11.29 -5.71 -21.29
CA VAL A 337 10.48 -6.76 -21.92
C VAL A 337 11.33 -8.03 -21.99
N MET A 338 10.82 -9.13 -21.43
CA MET A 338 11.46 -10.44 -21.40
C MET A 338 10.45 -11.49 -21.85
N ARG A 339 10.79 -12.26 -22.89
CA ARG A 339 9.88 -13.27 -23.49
C ARG A 339 8.49 -12.68 -23.78
N ASP A 340 8.49 -11.51 -24.43
CA ASP A 340 7.33 -10.68 -24.79
C ASP A 340 6.46 -10.17 -23.62
N MET A 341 6.79 -10.53 -22.38
CA MET A 341 6.12 -10.05 -21.17
C MET A 341 6.85 -8.84 -20.56
N PRO A 342 6.12 -7.81 -20.08
CA PRO A 342 6.72 -6.72 -19.33
C PRO A 342 7.06 -7.19 -17.90
N CYS A 343 8.31 -7.06 -17.51
CA CYS A 343 8.75 -7.18 -16.13
C CYS A 343 9.46 -5.89 -15.69
N PHE A 344 9.76 -5.79 -14.40
CA PHE A 344 10.44 -4.66 -13.79
C PHE A 344 11.69 -5.19 -13.08
N ARG A 345 12.80 -4.48 -13.22
CA ARG A 345 14.02 -4.68 -12.42
C ARG A 345 13.98 -3.69 -11.26
N ASP A 346 14.16 -4.16 -10.02
CA ASP A 346 14.01 -3.31 -8.85
C ASP A 346 15.09 -2.22 -8.81
N VAL A 347 16.35 -2.61 -9.01
CA VAL A 347 17.49 -1.71 -9.21
C VAL A 347 18.39 -2.24 -10.34
N GLU A 348 18.61 -1.45 -11.39
CA GLU A 348 19.51 -1.76 -12.50
C GLU A 348 20.60 -0.70 -12.68
N TYR A 349 21.85 -1.15 -12.61
CA TYR A 349 23.06 -0.41 -12.91
C TYR A 349 23.42 -0.67 -14.39
N ALA A 350 22.73 0.03 -15.29
CA ALA A 350 22.76 -0.27 -16.73
C ALA A 350 24.18 -0.27 -17.33
N ASP A 351 24.95 0.80 -17.08
CA ASP A 351 26.32 0.96 -17.59
C ASP A 351 27.33 -0.03 -17.00
N LEU A 352 26.93 -0.74 -15.95
CA LEU A 352 27.72 -1.75 -15.23
C LEU A 352 27.09 -3.15 -15.36
N ALA A 353 26.16 -3.35 -16.30
CA ALA A 353 25.48 -4.62 -16.57
C ALA A 353 25.07 -5.41 -15.31
N THR A 354 24.61 -4.73 -14.25
CA THR A 354 24.36 -5.34 -12.94
C THR A 354 22.95 -5.03 -12.45
N VAL A 355 22.25 -6.06 -11.95
CA VAL A 355 20.87 -5.99 -11.47
C VAL A 355 20.81 -6.46 -10.02
N VAL A 356 20.11 -5.71 -9.19
CA VAL A 356 19.81 -6.05 -7.80
C VAL A 356 18.29 -6.14 -7.66
N GLU A 357 17.79 -7.36 -7.53
CA GLU A 357 16.36 -7.65 -7.30
C GLU A 357 16.14 -7.78 -5.78
N LEU A 358 15.05 -7.21 -5.26
CA LEU A 358 14.83 -6.99 -3.83
C LEU A 358 13.65 -7.82 -3.33
N ASP A 359 13.97 -9.09 -3.04
CA ASP A 359 12.98 -10.12 -2.73
C ASP A 359 12.64 -10.14 -1.23
N GLY A 360 11.53 -9.47 -0.89
CA GLY A 360 10.99 -9.42 0.48
C GLY A 360 10.61 -10.78 1.09
N ARG A 361 10.66 -11.88 0.31
CA ARG A 361 10.42 -13.25 0.81
C ARG A 361 11.70 -13.94 1.24
N LEU A 362 12.87 -13.52 0.73
CA LEU A 362 14.16 -14.08 1.14
C LEU A 362 14.47 -13.69 2.59
N GLY A 363 14.33 -14.67 3.49
CA GLY A 363 14.40 -14.51 4.94
C GLY A 363 13.12 -14.93 5.68
N HIS A 364 12.04 -15.24 4.96
CA HIS A 364 10.81 -15.82 5.49
C HIS A 364 10.60 -17.24 4.92
N GLU A 365 9.97 -18.13 5.68
CA GLU A 365 9.89 -19.57 5.35
C GLU A 365 8.84 -19.94 4.27
N ASP A 366 8.28 -18.94 3.57
CA ASP A 366 7.06 -19.09 2.75
C ASP A 366 7.37 -19.16 1.25
N PHE A 367 7.47 -20.37 0.71
CA PHE A 367 7.99 -20.68 -0.63
C PHE A 367 7.04 -20.40 -1.82
N GLY A 368 6.09 -19.47 -1.67
CA GLY A 368 5.03 -19.15 -2.63
C GLY A 368 5.44 -18.36 -3.90
N GLY A 369 6.36 -18.86 -4.73
CA GLY A 369 6.70 -18.19 -6.01
C GLY A 369 7.65 -18.87 -7.00
N ARG A 370 8.48 -19.82 -6.53
CA ARG A 370 9.70 -20.38 -7.18
C ARG A 370 9.80 -20.33 -8.72
N TRP A 371 8.80 -20.78 -9.47
CA TRP A 371 8.91 -20.93 -10.93
C TRP A 371 9.08 -19.60 -11.69
N SER A 372 8.29 -18.57 -11.35
CA SER A 372 8.41 -17.25 -12.00
C SER A 372 9.71 -16.53 -11.63
N ASP A 373 10.26 -16.85 -10.47
CA ASP A 373 11.52 -16.31 -9.98
C ASP A 373 12.72 -16.92 -10.69
N LEU A 374 12.78 -18.25 -10.80
CA LEU A 374 13.82 -18.95 -11.57
C LEU A 374 13.84 -18.52 -13.05
N ASP A 375 12.67 -18.25 -13.64
CA ASP A 375 12.57 -17.78 -15.02
C ASP A 375 13.07 -16.33 -15.21
N ARG A 376 12.97 -15.47 -14.17
CA ARG A 376 13.56 -14.13 -14.18
C ARG A 376 15.08 -14.20 -14.12
N ASP A 377 15.61 -15.05 -13.23
CA ASP A 377 17.06 -15.22 -13.03
C ASP A 377 17.72 -15.77 -14.30
N LEU A 378 17.12 -16.80 -14.91
CA LEU A 378 17.54 -17.33 -16.22
C LEU A 378 17.46 -16.27 -17.33
N SER A 379 16.41 -15.44 -17.34
CA SER A 379 16.24 -14.42 -18.39
C SER A 379 17.22 -13.26 -18.23
N SER A 380 17.61 -12.87 -17.02
CA SER A 380 18.67 -11.86 -16.83
C SER A 380 20.06 -12.42 -17.18
N ALA A 381 20.35 -13.70 -16.91
CA ALA A 381 21.59 -14.34 -17.37
C ALA A 381 21.71 -14.32 -18.91
N LEU A 382 20.61 -14.52 -19.65
CA LEU A 382 20.57 -14.38 -21.11
C LEU A 382 20.85 -12.94 -21.61
N THR A 383 20.68 -11.91 -20.76
CA THR A 383 21.06 -10.52 -21.10
C THR A 383 22.53 -10.20 -20.81
N GLY A 384 23.33 -11.18 -20.35
CA GLY A 384 24.71 -10.96 -19.91
C GLY A 384 24.85 -10.16 -18.61
N ALA A 385 23.74 -9.82 -17.95
CA ALA A 385 23.73 -8.97 -16.78
C ALA A 385 23.92 -9.79 -15.49
N THR A 386 24.89 -9.40 -14.67
CA THR A 386 25.13 -10.00 -13.36
C THR A 386 23.96 -9.65 -12.43
N THR A 387 23.18 -10.65 -12.03
CA THR A 387 21.99 -10.44 -11.19
C THR A 387 22.20 -11.02 -9.80
N VAL A 388 21.86 -10.27 -8.77
CA VAL A 388 21.78 -10.75 -7.39
C VAL A 388 20.42 -10.45 -6.78
N ARG A 389 19.91 -11.40 -5.99
CA ARG A 389 18.75 -11.19 -5.12
C ARG A 389 19.23 -10.87 -3.71
N LEU A 390 18.63 -9.86 -3.08
CA LEU A 390 18.90 -9.52 -1.68
C LEU A 390 17.61 -9.61 -0.86
N GLY A 391 17.70 -10.29 0.29
CA GLY A 391 16.60 -10.43 1.25
C GLY A 391 16.62 -9.39 2.37
N VAL A 392 15.58 -9.42 3.20
CA VAL A 392 15.37 -8.50 4.33
C VAL A 392 16.57 -8.49 5.29
N GLY A 393 17.12 -9.68 5.61
CA GLY A 393 18.27 -9.82 6.50
C GLY A 393 19.56 -9.19 5.97
N GLN A 394 19.75 -9.15 4.65
CA GLN A 394 20.93 -8.51 4.04
C GLN A 394 20.80 -6.98 4.07
N VAL A 395 19.63 -6.45 3.72
CA VAL A 395 19.39 -5.00 3.66
C VAL A 395 19.31 -4.34 5.04
N PHE A 396 18.66 -4.99 6.02
CA PHE A 396 18.42 -4.41 7.35
C PHE A 396 19.29 -4.98 8.47
N GLY A 397 19.75 -6.22 8.34
CA GLY A 397 20.61 -6.87 9.34
C GLY A 397 22.10 -6.60 9.13
N ASP A 398 22.56 -6.61 7.87
CA ASP A 398 23.97 -6.38 7.53
C ASP A 398 24.15 -5.51 6.25
N PRO A 399 23.74 -4.22 6.30
CA PRO A 399 23.86 -3.31 5.16
C PRO A 399 25.30 -3.04 4.74
N CYS A 400 26.26 -3.07 5.68
CA CYS A 400 27.68 -2.81 5.39
C CYS A 400 28.29 -3.95 4.55
N ARG A 401 28.04 -5.22 4.92
CA ARG A 401 28.47 -6.38 4.12
C ARG A 401 27.76 -6.45 2.78
N THR A 402 26.48 -6.07 2.75
CA THR A 402 25.72 -5.99 1.50
C THR A 402 26.29 -4.93 0.56
N ALA A 403 26.70 -3.77 1.08
CA ALA A 403 27.39 -2.74 0.30
C ALA A 403 28.78 -3.19 -0.18
N ALA A 404 29.56 -3.91 0.64
CA ALA A 404 30.82 -4.53 0.23
C ALA A 404 30.59 -5.51 -0.94
N GLY A 405 29.60 -6.40 -0.80
CA GLY A 405 29.27 -7.41 -1.81
C GLY A 405 28.83 -6.81 -3.14
N VAL A 406 27.88 -5.86 -3.11
CA VAL A 406 27.42 -5.13 -4.30
C VAL A 406 28.56 -4.31 -4.90
N GLY A 407 29.35 -3.60 -4.09
CA GLY A 407 30.50 -2.83 -4.56
C GLY A 407 31.53 -3.70 -5.30
N CYS A 408 31.87 -4.87 -4.75
CA CYS A 408 32.75 -5.84 -5.41
C CYS A 408 32.19 -6.37 -6.75
N LEU A 409 30.87 -6.51 -6.89
CA LEU A 409 30.24 -6.87 -8.16
C LEU A 409 30.32 -5.73 -9.17
N LEU A 410 29.92 -4.51 -8.76
CA LEU A 410 29.98 -3.32 -9.62
C LEU A 410 31.41 -3.01 -10.09
N ARG A 411 32.42 -3.20 -9.22
CA ARG A 411 33.84 -3.04 -9.58
C ARG A 411 34.31 -4.08 -10.61
N ARG A 412 33.86 -5.34 -10.51
CA ARG A 412 34.13 -6.37 -11.53
C ARG A 412 33.49 -6.01 -12.88
N SER A 413 32.36 -5.31 -12.86
CA SER A 413 31.67 -4.81 -14.05
C SER A 413 32.15 -3.42 -14.52
N GLY A 414 33.27 -2.90 -14.01
CA GLY A 414 33.91 -1.68 -14.50
C GLY A 414 33.79 -0.43 -13.63
N TRP A 415 33.14 -0.48 -12.46
CA TRP A 415 33.11 0.66 -11.52
C TRP A 415 34.51 0.92 -10.95
N SER A 416 35.00 2.15 -11.08
CA SER A 416 36.37 2.53 -10.74
C SER A 416 36.58 2.95 -9.28
N ALA A 417 35.51 3.28 -8.55
CA ALA A 417 35.57 3.69 -7.15
C ALA A 417 35.37 2.50 -6.18
N VAL A 418 35.31 2.79 -4.88
CA VAL A 418 35.13 1.80 -3.80
C VAL A 418 34.00 2.24 -2.86
N PRO A 419 33.24 1.30 -2.25
CA PRO A 419 32.30 1.64 -1.18
C PRO A 419 32.95 2.43 -0.03
N HIS A 420 32.33 3.53 0.35
CA HIS A 420 32.75 4.40 1.44
C HIS A 420 32.22 3.91 2.80
N ARG A 421 32.94 4.14 3.91
CA ARG A 421 32.40 3.90 5.27
C ARG A 421 31.20 4.81 5.54
N CYS A 422 30.06 4.23 5.91
CA CYS A 422 28.85 4.98 6.28
C CYS A 422 28.89 5.59 7.69
N GLY A 423 29.93 5.30 8.48
CA GLY A 423 30.10 5.79 9.85
C GLY A 423 31.22 5.06 10.59
N THR A 424 31.43 5.42 11.87
CA THR A 424 32.49 4.87 12.73
C THR A 424 32.41 3.36 12.93
N HIS A 425 31.20 2.80 12.99
CA HIS A 425 30.94 1.36 13.18
C HIS A 425 30.90 0.57 11.86
N CYS A 426 31.21 1.19 10.72
CA CYS A 426 31.23 0.53 9.42
C CYS A 426 32.53 -0.28 9.22
N LEU A 427 32.42 -1.61 9.10
CA LEU A 427 33.55 -2.54 8.97
C LEU A 427 34.13 -2.64 7.53
N LEU A 428 33.85 -1.65 6.67
CA LEU A 428 34.43 -1.57 5.33
C LEU A 428 35.90 -1.15 5.39
N THR A 429 36.82 -1.92 4.82
CA THR A 429 38.22 -1.50 4.65
C THR A 429 38.36 -0.41 3.60
N LEU A 430 39.52 0.27 3.56
CA LEU A 430 39.78 1.40 2.64
C LEU A 430 39.79 1.00 1.15
N ASP A 431 39.88 -0.29 0.83
CA ASP A 431 39.74 -0.86 -0.51
C ASP A 431 38.27 -1.17 -0.89
N GLY A 432 37.33 -0.94 0.03
CA GLY A 432 35.91 -1.23 -0.14
C GLY A 432 35.49 -2.68 0.10
N SER A 433 36.39 -3.55 0.59
CA SER A 433 36.01 -4.89 1.09
C SER A 433 35.60 -4.82 2.57
N LEU A 434 35.46 -5.97 3.25
CA LEU A 434 35.26 -6.02 4.70
C LEU A 434 36.54 -6.48 5.39
N GLU A 435 36.75 -6.03 6.62
CA GLU A 435 37.86 -6.48 7.49
C GLU A 435 37.93 -8.03 7.62
N TYR A 436 36.79 -8.74 7.58
CA TYR A 436 36.75 -10.22 7.57
C TYR A 436 36.90 -10.85 6.16
N LEU A 437 36.58 -10.13 5.07
CA LEU A 437 36.72 -10.63 3.70
C LEU A 437 38.14 -10.46 3.13
N ALA A 438 38.97 -9.62 3.76
CA ALA A 438 40.36 -9.37 3.36
C ALA A 438 41.31 -10.58 3.58
N THR A 439 40.88 -11.62 4.31
CA THR A 439 41.74 -12.74 4.73
C THR A 439 41.39 -14.05 4.01
N PRO A 440 42.06 -14.41 2.90
CA PRO A 440 41.90 -15.70 2.24
C PRO A 440 42.61 -16.82 3.03
N GLY A 441 42.06 -17.25 4.17
CA GLY A 441 42.66 -18.32 4.98
C GLY A 441 41.82 -18.91 6.12
N SER A 442 41.06 -18.12 6.87
CA SER A 442 40.40 -18.57 8.11
C SER A 442 38.92 -18.93 7.93
N ARG A 443 38.56 -20.19 8.22
CA ARG A 443 37.17 -20.67 8.31
C ARG A 443 36.63 -20.59 9.74
N ASP A 444 36.54 -19.40 10.31
CA ASP A 444 35.95 -19.19 11.64
C ASP A 444 34.85 -18.13 11.57
N ILE A 445 33.61 -18.59 11.37
CA ILE A 445 32.42 -17.73 11.43
C ILE A 445 32.28 -17.23 12.86
N PRO A 446 32.38 -15.91 13.13
CA PRO A 446 32.19 -15.42 14.48
C PRO A 446 30.74 -15.64 14.92
N ASN A 447 30.53 -16.36 16.02
CA ASN A 447 29.24 -16.42 16.68
C ASN A 447 28.94 -15.03 17.27
N ILE A 448 28.31 -14.15 16.48
CA ILE A 448 27.83 -12.87 16.97
C ILE A 448 26.77 -13.15 18.04
N VAL A 449 27.13 -12.79 19.27
CA VAL A 449 26.40 -13.14 20.49
C VAL A 449 24.98 -12.58 20.45
N ARG A 450 24.02 -13.35 20.97
CA ARG A 450 22.64 -12.92 21.16
C ARG A 450 22.63 -11.60 21.94
N ALA A 451 21.96 -10.57 21.41
CA ALA A 451 21.68 -9.38 22.19
C ALA A 451 20.81 -9.77 23.39
N ASP A 452 21.35 -9.64 24.61
CA ASP A 452 20.63 -10.02 25.82
C ASP A 452 19.40 -9.15 26.06
N ARG A 453 18.34 -9.77 26.58
CA ARG A 453 17.14 -9.05 27.01
C ARG A 453 17.50 -8.25 28.28
N PRO A 454 17.04 -7.00 28.43
CA PRO A 454 17.13 -6.29 29.70
C PRO A 454 16.23 -6.98 30.74
N THR A 455 16.84 -7.78 31.62
CA THR A 455 16.15 -8.41 32.75
C THR A 455 15.74 -7.36 33.76
N ALA A 456 14.49 -7.41 34.24
CA ALA A 456 13.99 -6.46 35.23
C ALA A 456 14.77 -6.58 36.56
N CYS A 457 15.18 -5.44 37.13
CA CYS A 457 15.83 -5.42 38.44
C CYS A 457 14.80 -5.72 39.54
N GLY A 458 14.89 -6.93 40.12
CA GLY A 458 14.02 -7.40 41.18
C GLY A 458 14.55 -7.08 42.59
N THR A 459 13.67 -6.72 43.49
CA THR A 459 13.94 -6.34 44.89
C THR A 459 14.62 -7.44 45.73
N ARG A 460 15.73 -7.07 46.40
CA ARG A 460 16.19 -7.58 47.73
C ARG A 460 17.46 -6.79 48.14
N GLY A 461 17.70 -6.38 49.39
CA GLY A 461 16.82 -6.37 50.58
C GLY A 461 17.27 -7.26 51.73
N THR A 462 18.31 -6.87 52.47
CA THR A 462 18.66 -7.37 53.83
C THR A 462 19.52 -6.35 54.60
N ASN A 463 19.40 -6.36 55.93
CA ASN A 463 20.07 -5.42 56.85
C ASN A 463 21.50 -5.84 57.22
N ALA A 464 22.36 -4.87 57.61
CA ALA A 464 23.16 -4.91 58.85
C ALA A 464 23.87 -3.55 59.10
N GLY A 465 24.23 -3.26 60.36
CA GLY A 465 25.23 -2.23 60.72
C GLY A 465 24.70 -0.85 61.09
N ALA A 466 24.34 -0.66 62.36
CA ALA A 466 24.08 0.65 62.96
C ALA A 466 25.04 0.91 64.14
N ALA A 467 25.12 2.18 64.55
CA ALA A 467 25.79 2.70 65.75
C ALA A 467 27.34 2.78 65.77
N ALA A 468 27.85 4.00 65.55
CA ALA A 468 28.78 4.69 66.45
C ALA A 468 28.52 6.21 66.35
N ARG A 469 28.79 6.98 67.41
CA ARG A 469 28.63 8.46 67.42
C ARG A 469 29.92 9.14 67.92
N HIS A 470 30.29 10.25 67.27
CA HIS A 470 31.22 11.28 67.78
C HIS A 470 32.68 10.80 68.03
N PRO A 471 33.66 11.71 68.28
CA PRO A 471 33.58 13.15 68.57
C PRO A 471 34.20 14.06 67.48
N GLY A 472 34.27 15.38 67.74
CA GLY A 472 34.98 16.37 66.93
C GLY A 472 34.23 17.70 66.83
N ASP A 473 34.66 18.70 67.60
CA ASP A 473 34.17 20.09 67.56
C ASP A 473 35.26 21.02 66.96
N VAL A 474 34.98 22.34 66.88
CA VAL A 474 35.85 23.47 66.53
C VAL A 474 35.99 23.78 65.03
N GLY A 475 35.45 24.94 64.61
CA GLY A 475 35.63 25.48 63.26
C GLY A 475 34.81 26.72 62.88
N ARG A 476 34.92 27.83 63.63
CA ARG A 476 34.26 29.12 63.26
C ARG A 476 34.96 29.84 62.08
N ARG A 477 34.15 30.65 61.38
CA ARG A 477 34.44 31.74 60.38
C ARG A 477 33.91 31.39 58.99
N SER A 478 33.23 32.30 58.28
CA SER A 478 32.71 33.63 58.68
C SER A 478 31.55 34.04 57.80
#